data_AF-A0A843BPG3-F1
#
_entry.id   AF-A0A843BPG3-F1
#
_cell.length_a   1.000
_cell.length_b   1.000
_cell.length_c   1.000
_cell.angle_alpha   90.00
_cell.angle_beta   90.00
_cell.angle_gamma   90.00
#
_symmetry.space_group_name_H-M   'P 1'
#
loop_
_entity.id
_entity.type
_entity.pdbx_description
1 polymer ?
#
loop_
_entity_poly.entity_id
_entity_poly.type
_entity_poly.pdbx_seq_one_letter_code
_entity_poly.pdbx_strand_id
1 'polypeptide(L)' 'MSFKQFIVIRCPRCGKWTYARSRQKTRFCSRCEKRFKINPVQVIYAEDHKYAQTLVKLKNEEEMHK' A
#
# COMPACT_ATOMS: atom_id res chain seq x y z
N MET A 1 -21.89 8.46 -2.44
CA MET A 1 -21.19 7.27 -1.90
C MET A 1 -19.68 7.48 -2.07
N SER A 2 -18.95 7.72 -0.98
CA SER A 2 -17.51 8.00 -1.04
C SER A 2 -16.75 6.68 -1.23
N PHE A 3 -16.38 6.39 -2.47
CA PHE A 3 -15.69 5.16 -2.84
C PHE A 3 -14.28 5.17 -2.28
N LYS A 4 -13.99 4.24 -1.36
CA LYS A 4 -12.67 3.75 -0.93
C LYS A 4 -11.54 4.26 -1.85
N GLN A 5 -11.00 5.44 -1.52
CA GLN A 5 -10.16 6.18 -2.47
C GLN A 5 -8.74 5.64 -2.51
N PHE A 6 -8.32 4.97 -1.44
CA PHE A 6 -6.96 4.51 -1.24
C PHE A 6 -6.91 3.02 -0.97
N ILE A 7 -5.79 2.44 -1.37
CA ILE A 7 -5.43 1.06 -1.14
C ILE A 7 -4.04 1.01 -0.55
N VAL A 8 -3.86 0.21 0.48
CA VAL A 8 -2.60 -0.10 1.13
C VAL A 8 -2.15 -1.47 0.62
N ILE A 9 -0.91 -1.53 0.17
CA ILE A 9 -0.37 -2.66 -0.58
C ILE A 9 1.06 -2.96 -0.16
N ARG A 10 1.41 -4.24 -0.17
CA ARG A 10 2.76 -4.71 0.12
C ARG A 10 3.56 -4.82 -1.17
N CYS A 11 4.80 -4.33 -1.17
CA CYS A 11 5.69 -4.55 -2.30
C CYS A 11 6.05 -6.05 -2.38
N PRO A 12 5.78 -6.74 -3.50
CA PRO A 12 6.05 -8.17 -3.62
C PRO A 12 7.55 -8.50 -3.68
N ARG A 13 8.41 -7.49 -3.87
CA ARG A 13 9.86 -7.67 -4.00
C ARG A 13 10.61 -7.48 -2.68
N CYS A 14 10.31 -6.41 -1.96
CA CYS A 14 11.06 -6.01 -0.75
C CYS A 14 10.21 -6.01 0.53
N GLY A 15 8.95 -6.44 0.46
CA GLY A 15 8.06 -6.52 1.61
C GLY A 15 7.57 -5.17 2.16
N LYS A 16 8.13 -4.04 1.72
CA LYS A 16 7.73 -2.70 2.20
C LYS A 16 6.27 -2.39 1.85
N TRP A 17 5.53 -1.93 2.83
CA TRP A 17 4.16 -1.45 2.67
C TRP A 17 4.13 -0.02 2.12
N THR A 18 3.18 0.25 1.23
CA THR A 18 2.92 1.57 0.64
C THR A 18 1.43 1.72 0.35
N TYR A 19 1.00 2.90 -0.07
CA TYR A 19 -0.38 3.17 -0.44
C TYR A 19 -0.47 3.79 -1.84
N ALA A 20 -1.62 3.61 -2.48
CA ALA A 20 -1.94 4.10 -3.82
C ALA A 20 -3.42 4.50 -3.89
N ARG A 21 -3.82 5.25 -4.92
CA ARG A 21 -5.26 5.44 -5.17
C ARG A 21 -5.86 4.13 -5.69
N SER A 22 -7.11 3.83 -5.33
CA SER A 22 -7.78 2.56 -5.68
C SER A 22 -7.89 2.29 -7.18
N ARG A 23 -7.88 3.34 -8.02
CA ARG A 23 -7.91 3.23 -9.49
C ARG A 23 -6.53 2.98 -10.11
N GLN A 24 -5.44 3.10 -9.36
CA GLN A 24 -4.10 2.83 -9.89
C GLN A 24 -3.91 1.32 -10.07
N LYS A 25 -3.33 0.94 -11.22
CA LYS A 25 -3.02 -0.48 -11.54
C LYS A 25 -1.56 -0.84 -11.24
N THR A 26 -0.71 0.17 -11.03
CA THR A 26 0.72 0.00 -10.78
C THR A 26 1.18 0.96 -9.68
N ARG A 27 2.24 0.58 -8.97
CA ARG A 27 2.89 1.42 -7.96
C ARG A 27 4.40 1.31 -8.06
N PHE A 28 5.07 2.44 -7.81
CA PHE A 28 6.51 2.49 -7.62
C PHE A 28 6.87 2.27 -6.15
N CYS A 29 7.81 1.37 -5.87
CA CYS A 29 8.34 1.18 -4.52
C CYS A 29 9.54 2.10 -4.30
N SER A 30 9.49 2.96 -3.28
CA SER A 30 10.61 3.84 -2.91
C SER A 30 11.78 3.14 -2.21
N ARG A 31 11.66 1.84 -1.89
CA ARG A 31 12.75 1.07 -1.24
C ARG A 31 13.56 0.25 -2.23
N CYS A 32 12.89 -0.49 -3.13
CA CYS A 32 13.58 -1.29 -4.14
C CYS A 32 13.67 -0.61 -5.50
N GLU A 33 13.13 0.62 -5.64
CA GLU A 33 13.16 1.44 -6.86
C GLU A 33 12.58 0.76 -8.10
N LYS A 34 11.63 -0.15 -7.91
CA LYS A 34 10.96 -0.87 -9.01
C LYS A 34 9.46 -0.60 -8.99
N ARG A 35 8.87 -0.59 -10.19
CA ARG A 35 7.41 -0.59 -10.38
C ARG A 35 6.88 -2.02 -10.33
N PHE A 36 5.70 -2.18 -9.75
CA PHE A 36 4.99 -3.46 -9.71
C PHE A 36 3.50 -3.24 -10.00
N LYS A 37 2.85 -4.29 -10.52
CA LYS A 37 1.40 -4.31 -10.71
C LYS A 37 0.72 -4.50 -9.36
N ILE A 38 -0.34 -3.74 -9.13
CA ILE A 38 -1.18 -3.86 -7.95
C ILE A 38 -2.09 -5.07 -8.15
N ASN A 39 -2.00 -6.06 -7.27
CA ASN A 39 -2.95 -7.17 -7.25
C ASN A 39 -4.14 -6.79 -6.36
N PRO A 40 -5.35 -6.59 -6.92
CA PRO A 40 -6.53 -6.16 -6.16
C PRO A 40 -6.94 -7.15 -5.05
N VAL A 41 -6.50 -8.41 -5.11
CA VAL A 41 -6.78 -9.42 -4.08
C VAL A 41 -5.92 -9.22 -2.83
N GLN A 42 -4.75 -8.58 -2.96
CA GLN A 42 -3.79 -8.38 -1.87
C GLN A 42 -3.71 -6.91 -1.45
N VAL A 43 -4.86 -6.25 -1.33
CA VAL A 43 -4.94 -4.84 -0.93
C VAL A 43 -5.81 -4.66 0.30
N ILE A 44 -5.43 -3.71 1.16
CA ILE A 44 -6.26 -3.24 2.27
C ILE A 44 -6.87 -1.92 1.82
N TYR A 45 -8.19 -1.81 1.84
CA TYR A 45 -8.86 -0.56 1.47
C TYR A 45 -8.78 0.46 2.60
N ALA A 46 -8.55 1.72 2.23
CA ALA A 46 -8.57 2.86 3.13
C ALA A 46 -9.54 3.92 2.61
N GLU A 47 -10.30 4.51 3.52
CA GLU A 47 -11.32 5.51 3.21
C GLU A 47 -10.69 6.81 2.74
N ASP A 48 -9.62 7.25 3.41
CA ASP A 48 -8.90 8.49 3.10
C ASP A 48 -7.37 8.31 3.08
N HIS A 49 -6.67 9.39 2.71
CA HIS A 49 -5.22 9.44 2.64
C HIS A 49 -4.55 9.29 4.02
N LYS A 50 -5.13 9.88 5.07
CA LYS A 50 -4.55 9.87 6.42
C LYS A 50 -4.54 8.45 6.97
N TYR A 51 -5.67 7.77 6.87
CA TYR A 51 -5.82 6.38 7.29
C TYR A 51 -4.90 5.45 6.51
N ALA A 52 -4.78 5.63 5.19
CA ALA A 52 -3.84 4.86 4.38
C ALA A 52 -2.38 5.05 4.83
N GLN A 53 -1.99 6.28 5.16
CA GLN A 53 -0.64 6.58 5.65
C GLN A 53 -0.39 5.94 7.03
N THR A 54 -1.34 6.03 7.95
CA THR A 54 -1.26 5.39 9.28
C THR A 54 -1.10 3.88 9.15
N LEU A 55 -1.92 3.22 8.34
CA LEU A 55 -1.83 1.78 8.08
C LEU A 55 -0.46 1.38 7.53
N VAL A 56 0.11 2.16 6.61
CA VAL A 56 1.44 1.89 6.06
C VAL A 56 2.54 2.01 7.11
N LYS A 57 2.46 2.96 8.05
CA LYS A 57 3.42 3.07 9.15
C LYS A 57 3.33 1.84 10.06
N LEU A 58 2.14 1.56 10.57
CA LEU A 58 1.88 0.41 11.45
C LEU A 58 2.36 -0.90 10.82
N LYS A 59 2.02 -1.15 9.56
CA LYS A 59 2.42 -2.37 8.86
C LYS A 59 3.91 -2.48 8.61
N ASN A 60 4.61 -1.37 8.36
CA ASN A 60 6.06 -1.39 8.21
C ASN A 60 6.77 -1.59 9.56
N GLU A 61 6.21 -1.07 10.66
CA GLU A 61 6.72 -1.29 12.02
C GLU A 61 6.55 -2.75 12.46
N GLU A 62 5.37 -3.35 12.22
CA GLU A 62 5.11 -4.78 12.49
C GLU A 62 6.11 -5.72 11.78
N GLU A 63 6.56 -5.36 10.58
CA GLU A 63 7.54 -6.13 9.80
C GLU A 63 8.98 -5.95 10.29
N MET A 64 9.29 -4.92 11.09
CA MET A 64 10.63 -4.74 11.68
C MET A 64 10.83 -5.53 12.98
N HIS A 65 9.75 -5.98 13.61
CA HIS A 65 9.78 -6.75 14.86
C HIS A 65 9.57 -8.26 14.67
N LYS A 66 9.58 -8.74 13.42
CA LYS A 66 9.59 -10.16 13.06
C LYS A 66 10.95 -10.57 12.52
#